data_AF-A0A8B6EFS2-F1
#
_entry.id   AF-A0A8B6EFS2-F1
#
_cell.length_a   1.000
_cell.length_b   1.000
_cell.length_c   1.000
_cell.angle_alpha   90.00
_cell.angle_beta   90.00
_cell.angle_gamma   90.00
#
_symmetry.space_group_name_H-M   'P 1'
#
loop_
_entity.id
_entity.type
_entity.pdbx_description
1 polymer ?
#
loop_
_entity_poly.entity_id
_entity_poly.type
_entity_poly.pdbx_seq_one_letter_code
_entity_poly.pdbx_strand_id
1 'polypeptide(L)'
;MGKSKAEIQKAYRERKKQKEGEAYLKKERERVKGYYVPIEEKPQRKANERRKKVREWVRQHRLKKKNLTKTVANNLEQTKTVANNLEQCSEISSSSDVTSTVNIVTEQLIVKLPSLATKKRTRTRVNRANAKHRRTIADLTDKNELLNRKIRTVSKRYQRLINREKKTQTIIRNPTTSSSSRNSPSTSTSIALTPRKRTIQEIREEGLTPHKVPKKIQEKLLFANVITEEIGAAWKSNGLKGKHVLKKIVNGEIIK
;
A
#
# COMPACT_ATOMS: atom_id res chain seq x y z
N MET A 1 -25.66 -6.05 -4.39
CA MET A 1 -24.42 -5.24 -4.51
C MET A 1 -24.50 -4.42 -5.78
N GLY A 2 -24.53 -3.08 -5.69
CA GLY A 2 -24.59 -2.23 -6.88
C GLY A 2 -23.30 -2.28 -7.70
N LYS A 3 -23.41 -2.19 -9.03
CA LYS A 3 -22.24 -2.12 -9.93
C LYS A 3 -21.43 -0.86 -9.65
N SER A 4 -20.10 -0.96 -9.72
CA SER A 4 -19.20 0.18 -9.53
C SER A 4 -19.37 1.20 -10.67
N LYS A 5 -19.15 2.49 -10.40
CA LYS A 5 -19.22 3.55 -11.42
C LYS A 5 -18.35 3.25 -12.65
N ALA A 6 -17.19 2.64 -12.43
CA ALA A 6 -16.29 2.23 -13.50
C ALA A 6 -16.90 1.11 -14.37
N GLU A 7 -17.58 0.14 -13.75
CA GLU A 7 -18.26 -0.95 -14.44
C GLU A 7 -19.46 -0.45 -15.25
N ILE A 8 -20.24 0.49 -14.68
CA ILE A 8 -21.36 1.12 -15.38
C ILE A 8 -20.86 1.86 -16.63
N GLN A 9 -19.75 2.60 -16.52
CA GLN A 9 -19.15 3.30 -17.65
C GLN A 9 -18.56 2.35 -18.69
N LYS A 10 -17.96 1.24 -18.26
CA LYS A 10 -17.45 0.20 -19.17
C LYS A 10 -18.59 -0.40 -20.01
N ALA A 11 -19.67 -0.84 -19.34
CA ALA A 11 -20.84 -1.39 -20.01
C ALA A 11 -21.56 -0.38 -20.92
N TYR A 12 -21.51 0.92 -20.58
CA TYR A 12 -22.02 1.98 -21.48
C TYR A 12 -21.19 2.08 -22.76
N ARG A 13 -19.85 2.10 -22.65
CA ARG A 13 -18.95 2.16 -23.81
C ARG A 13 -19.09 0.93 -24.70
N GLU A 14 -19.24 -0.25 -24.12
CA GLU A 14 -19.45 -1.50 -24.88
C GLU A 14 -20.76 -1.48 -25.68
N ARG A 15 -21.88 -1.02 -25.07
CA ARG A 15 -23.15 -0.83 -25.79
C ARG A 15 -23.05 0.21 -26.91
N LYS A 16 -22.36 1.33 -26.66
CA LYS A 16 -22.08 2.36 -27.68
C LYS A 16 -21.25 1.80 -28.84
N LYS A 17 -20.22 1.02 -28.53
CA LYS A 17 -19.35 0.35 -29.51
C LYS A 17 -20.12 -0.65 -30.37
N GLN A 18 -21.03 -1.42 -29.78
CA GLN A 18 -21.91 -2.34 -30.52
C GLN A 18 -22.89 -1.59 -31.42
N LYS A 19 -23.46 -0.47 -30.96
CA LYS A 19 -24.45 0.30 -31.70
C LYS A 19 -23.86 1.11 -32.87
N GLU A 20 -22.70 1.73 -32.67
CA GLU A 20 -22.09 2.65 -33.64
C GLU A 20 -20.94 2.01 -34.44
N GLY A 21 -20.46 0.82 -34.02
CA GLY A 21 -19.47 0.03 -34.74
C GLY A 21 -18.22 0.82 -35.12
N GLU A 22 -17.98 0.94 -36.43
CA GLU A 22 -16.81 1.60 -37.00
C GLU A 22 -16.77 3.12 -36.73
N ALA A 23 -17.92 3.79 -36.67
CA ALA A 23 -17.99 5.22 -36.39
C ALA A 23 -17.48 5.54 -34.98
N TYR A 24 -17.77 4.64 -34.01
CA TYR A 24 -17.21 4.74 -32.66
C TYR A 24 -15.70 4.53 -32.65
N LEU A 25 -15.21 3.53 -33.39
CA LEU A 25 -13.78 3.27 -33.50
C LEU A 25 -13.02 4.44 -34.14
N LYS A 26 -13.58 5.10 -35.16
CA LYS A 26 -12.97 6.28 -35.78
C LYS A 26 -12.86 7.44 -34.79
N LYS A 27 -13.95 7.76 -34.08
CA LYS A 27 -13.95 8.79 -33.01
C LYS A 27 -12.95 8.45 -31.90
N GLU A 28 -12.84 7.18 -31.53
CA GLU A 28 -11.89 6.73 -30.51
C GLU A 28 -10.43 6.86 -30.99
N ARG A 29 -10.14 6.54 -32.25
CA ARG A 29 -8.81 6.76 -32.85
C ARG A 29 -8.43 8.24 -32.86
N GLU A 30 -9.36 9.12 -33.29
CA GLU A 30 -9.16 10.58 -33.29
C GLU A 30 -8.95 11.11 -31.87
N ARG A 31 -9.77 10.66 -30.91
CA ARG A 31 -9.65 11.00 -29.50
C ARG A 31 -8.30 10.57 -28.94
N VAL A 32 -7.87 9.35 -29.21
CA VAL A 32 -6.58 8.81 -28.77
C VAL A 32 -5.44 9.61 -29.38
N LYS A 33 -5.50 9.96 -30.68
CA LYS A 33 -4.49 10.78 -31.35
C LYS A 33 -4.29 12.14 -30.69
N GLY A 34 -5.31 12.71 -30.04
CA GLY A 34 -5.22 13.99 -29.32
C GLY A 34 -4.35 13.97 -28.05
N TYR A 35 -4.16 12.82 -27.40
CA TYR A 35 -3.36 12.73 -26.16
C TYR A 35 -2.27 11.64 -26.18
N TYR A 36 -2.31 10.73 -27.14
CA TYR A 36 -1.29 9.74 -27.34
C TYR A 36 -0.16 10.36 -28.16
N VAL A 37 0.98 10.55 -27.50
CA VAL A 37 2.24 10.92 -28.16
C VAL A 37 3.15 9.69 -28.11
N PRO A 38 3.53 9.12 -29.27
CA PRO A 38 4.55 8.08 -29.36
C PRO A 38 5.79 8.43 -28.54
N ILE A 39 6.47 7.41 -28.00
CA ILE A 39 7.60 7.64 -27.09
C ILE A 39 8.76 8.32 -27.83
N GLU A 40 8.96 7.98 -29.10
CA GLU A 40 9.99 8.52 -29.99
C GLU A 40 9.79 10.02 -30.27
N GLU A 41 8.54 10.47 -30.37
CA GLU A 41 8.18 11.87 -30.61
C GLU A 41 8.23 12.74 -29.34
N LYS A 42 8.49 12.15 -28.16
CA LYS A 42 8.57 12.93 -26.92
C LYS A 42 9.91 13.67 -26.85
N PRO A 43 9.91 15.02 -26.84
CA PRO A 43 11.16 15.76 -26.74
C PRO A 43 11.83 15.45 -25.40
N GLN A 44 13.10 15.05 -25.46
CA GLN A 44 13.90 14.73 -24.27
C GLN A 44 13.93 15.91 -23.28
N ARG A 45 13.88 17.15 -23.78
CA ARG A 45 13.76 18.37 -23.00
C ARG A 45 12.52 18.38 -22.09
N LYS A 46 11.32 18.09 -22.61
CA LYS A 46 10.08 18.04 -21.83
C LYS A 46 10.09 16.91 -20.81
N ALA A 47 10.69 15.76 -21.16
CA ALA A 47 10.87 14.66 -20.23
C ALA A 47 11.78 15.04 -19.05
N ASN A 48 12.87 15.75 -19.32
CA ASN A 48 13.79 16.26 -18.30
C ASN A 48 13.14 17.32 -17.41
N GLU A 49 12.36 18.24 -17.96
CA GLU A 49 11.58 19.22 -17.18
C GLU A 49 10.59 18.54 -16.24
N ARG A 50 9.85 17.52 -16.72
CA ARG A 50 8.95 16.74 -15.87
C ARG A 50 9.71 16.01 -14.77
N ARG A 51 10.87 15.41 -15.06
CA ARG A 51 11.73 14.77 -14.05
C ARG A 51 12.20 15.79 -13.00
N LYS A 52 12.60 17.00 -13.40
CA LYS A 52 12.97 18.09 -12.48
C LYS A 52 11.81 18.46 -11.56
N LYS A 53 10.62 18.71 -12.11
CA LYS A 53 9.40 19.00 -11.32
C LYS A 53 9.08 17.89 -10.32
N VAL A 54 9.16 16.62 -10.74
CA VAL A 54 8.92 15.48 -9.85
C VAL A 54 9.97 15.40 -8.74
N ARG A 55 11.25 15.61 -9.05
CA ARG A 55 12.33 15.64 -8.04
C ARG A 55 12.08 16.73 -7.00
N GLU A 56 11.70 17.93 -7.45
CA GLU A 56 11.39 19.05 -6.57
C GLU A 56 10.18 18.77 -5.69
N TRP A 57 9.09 18.25 -6.27
CA TRP A 57 7.91 17.84 -5.51
C TRP A 57 8.23 16.78 -4.45
N VAL A 58 9.01 15.75 -4.82
CA VAL A 58 9.47 14.71 -3.88
C VAL A 58 10.36 15.32 -2.78
N ARG A 59 11.24 16.27 -3.11
CA ARG A 59 12.08 16.98 -2.13
C ARG A 59 11.22 17.75 -1.14
N GLN A 60 10.25 18.52 -1.61
CA GLN A 60 9.32 19.27 -0.76
C GLN A 60 8.48 18.34 0.12
N HIS A 61 7.98 17.24 -0.44
CA HIS A 61 7.23 16.23 0.32
C HIS A 61 8.08 15.62 1.43
N ARG A 62 9.35 15.26 1.15
CA ARG A 62 10.30 14.74 2.15
C ARG A 62 10.58 15.77 3.24
N LEU A 63 10.80 17.03 2.87
CA LEU A 63 11.02 18.13 3.82
C LEU A 63 9.81 18.30 4.75
N LYS A 64 8.60 18.38 4.18
CA LYS A 64 7.35 18.48 4.94
C LYS A 64 7.17 17.30 5.89
N LYS A 65 7.47 16.07 5.43
CA LYS A 65 7.41 14.87 6.27
C LYS A 65 8.42 14.92 7.42
N LYS A 66 9.66 15.36 7.16
CA LYS A 66 10.70 15.53 8.19
C LYS A 66 10.31 16.59 9.23
N ASN A 67 9.72 17.69 8.79
CA ASN A 67 9.24 18.74 9.70
C ASN A 67 8.07 18.25 10.55
N LEU A 68 7.10 17.54 9.94
CA LEU A 68 5.99 16.94 10.68
C LEU A 68 6.48 15.97 11.77
N THR A 69 7.45 15.11 11.46
CA THR A 69 8.03 14.21 12.47
C THR A 69 8.74 14.94 13.59
N LYS A 70 9.43 16.05 13.29
CA LYS A 70 10.06 16.89 14.31
C LYS A 70 9.01 17.57 15.20
N THR A 71 7.95 18.13 14.62
CA THR A 71 6.86 18.75 15.39
C THR A 71 6.15 17.74 16.28
N VAL A 72 5.90 16.51 15.79
CA VAL A 72 5.31 15.44 16.60
C VAL A 72 6.23 15.02 17.75
N ALA A 73 7.55 14.95 17.53
CA ALA A 73 8.51 14.64 18.59
C ALA A 73 8.52 15.75 19.67
N ASN A 74 8.57 17.02 19.27
CA ASN A 74 8.55 18.15 20.21
C ASN A 74 7.24 18.21 21.01
N ASN A 75 6.09 17.98 20.37
CA ASN A 75 4.80 17.95 21.07
C ASN A 75 4.70 16.76 22.03
N LEU A 76 5.28 15.62 21.71
CA LEU A 76 5.33 14.45 22.60
C LEU A 76 6.15 14.74 23.86
N GLU A 77 7.29 15.43 23.71
CA GLU A 77 8.12 15.86 24.85
C GLU A 77 7.37 16.86 25.75
N GLN A 78 6.65 17.83 25.17
CA GLN A 78 5.82 18.77 25.93
C GLN A 78 4.67 18.08 26.67
N THR A 79 4.02 17.07 26.08
CA THR A 79 2.97 16.31 26.80
C THR A 79 3.51 15.47 27.95
N LYS A 80 4.75 14.98 27.85
CA LYS A 80 5.41 14.25 28.96
C LYS A 80 5.74 15.17 30.14
N THR A 81 6.18 16.40 29.87
CA THR A 81 6.44 17.37 30.94
C THR A 81 5.15 17.85 31.62
N VAL A 82 4.04 18.00 30.89
CA VAL A 82 2.74 18.38 31.47
C VAL A 82 2.14 17.25 32.30
N ALA A 83 2.28 15.98 31.87
CA ALA A 83 1.82 14.83 32.65
C ALA A 83 2.54 14.69 34.00
N ASN A 84 3.86 14.90 34.03
CA ASN A 84 4.64 14.88 35.27
C ASN A 84 4.28 16.03 36.23
N ASN A 85 3.80 17.17 35.71
CA ASN A 85 3.37 18.29 36.56
C ASN A 85 1.91 18.13 37.06
N LEU A 86 1.09 17.29 36.43
CA LEU A 86 -0.30 17.07 36.84
C LEU A 86 -0.42 16.06 37.99
N GLU A 87 0.52 15.13 38.13
CA GLU A 87 0.62 14.22 39.30
C GLU A 87 1.08 14.94 40.58
N GLN A 88 1.53 16.20 40.49
CA GLN A 88 1.99 17.00 41.63
C GLN A 88 0.93 18.00 42.17
N CYS A 89 -0.24 18.10 41.54
CA CYS A 89 -1.27 19.10 41.90
C CYS A 89 -2.63 18.51 42.32
N SER A 90 -2.76 17.20 42.53
CA SER A 90 -4.04 16.56 42.91
C SER A 90 -4.33 16.51 44.41
N GLU A 91 -3.75 17.40 45.22
CA GLU A 91 -3.95 17.38 46.68
C GLU A 91 -4.48 18.68 47.31
N ILE A 92 -4.84 19.71 46.54
CA ILE A 92 -5.31 20.96 47.14
C ILE A 92 -6.54 21.54 46.41
N SER A 93 -7.55 21.85 47.23
CA SER A 93 -8.71 22.73 47.02
C SER A 93 -10.02 22.15 46.50
N SER A 94 -10.77 21.64 47.49
CA SER A 94 -12.13 22.06 47.83
C SER A 94 -12.41 23.58 47.81
N SER A 95 -13.70 23.93 47.64
CA SER A 95 -14.42 25.22 47.87
C SER A 95 -14.82 25.96 46.58
N SER A 96 -16.13 25.98 46.27
CA SER A 96 -17.09 27.10 46.45
C SER A 96 -17.04 28.05 45.23
N ASP A 97 -18.08 28.72 44.73
CA ASP A 97 -19.48 28.89 45.12
C ASP A 97 -20.21 29.68 44.00
N VAL A 98 -21.55 29.70 44.08
CA VAL A 98 -22.47 30.72 43.52
C VAL A 98 -22.69 30.78 42.00
N THR A 99 -23.89 30.38 41.56
CA THR A 99 -24.57 31.01 40.40
C THR A 99 -25.93 31.53 40.84
N SER A 100 -26.03 32.85 40.94
CA SER A 100 -27.25 33.60 41.21
C SER A 100 -28.13 33.67 39.97
N THR A 101 -29.38 33.23 40.11
CA THR A 101 -30.44 33.33 39.10
C THR A 101 -31.09 34.72 39.15
N VAL A 102 -30.74 35.58 38.19
CA VAL A 102 -31.45 36.85 37.98
C VAL A 102 -32.59 36.62 37.00
N ASN A 103 -33.81 36.62 37.52
CA ASN A 103 -35.07 36.67 36.76
C ASN A 103 -35.21 38.06 36.13
N ILE A 104 -34.96 38.17 34.83
CA ILE A 104 -35.25 39.40 34.07
C ILE A 104 -36.60 39.20 33.38
N VAL A 105 -37.64 39.83 33.94
CA VAL A 105 -38.90 40.09 33.26
C VAL A 105 -38.59 40.96 32.04
N THR A 106 -38.74 40.41 30.84
CA THR A 106 -38.55 41.17 29.60
C THR A 106 -39.91 41.58 29.05
N GLU A 107 -40.22 42.86 29.17
CA GLU A 107 -41.22 43.53 28.36
C GLU A 107 -40.84 43.38 26.88
N GLN A 108 -41.74 42.84 26.07
CA GLN A 108 -41.49 42.57 24.66
C GLN A 108 -41.53 43.88 23.86
N LEU A 109 -40.35 44.38 23.51
CA LEU A 109 -40.18 45.46 22.54
C LEU A 109 -40.48 44.92 21.12
N ILE A 110 -41.67 45.18 20.58
CA ILE A 110 -42.03 44.82 19.20
C ILE A 110 -41.40 45.84 18.24
N VAL A 111 -40.17 45.55 17.79
CA VAL A 111 -39.50 46.32 16.72
C VAL A 111 -40.05 45.86 15.37
N LYS A 112 -40.74 46.76 14.68
CA LYS A 112 -41.27 46.55 13.33
C LYS A 112 -40.10 46.57 12.32
N LEU A 113 -39.60 45.40 11.94
CA LEU A 113 -38.51 45.27 10.97
C LEU A 113 -39.00 45.53 9.53
N PRO A 114 -38.21 46.21 8.68
CA PRO A 114 -38.57 46.49 7.30
C PRO A 114 -38.79 45.21 6.48
N SER A 115 -39.81 45.24 5.64
CA SER A 115 -40.42 44.09 4.97
C SER A 115 -39.47 43.32 4.03
N LEU A 116 -39.42 42.00 4.26
CA LEU A 116 -39.17 40.79 3.43
C LEU A 116 -38.60 40.85 1.99
N ALA A 117 -38.00 41.93 1.50
CA ALA A 117 -37.36 42.00 0.18
C ALA A 117 -35.96 41.35 0.13
N THR A 118 -35.39 40.94 1.27
CA THR A 118 -34.03 40.37 1.37
C THR A 118 -33.96 38.83 1.29
N LYS A 119 -35.10 38.12 1.22
CA LYS A 119 -35.17 36.64 1.24
C LYS A 119 -34.32 35.94 0.18
N LYS A 120 -34.12 36.54 -1.00
CA LYS A 120 -33.31 35.95 -2.08
C LYS A 120 -31.80 35.97 -1.76
N ARG A 121 -31.30 37.00 -1.06
CA ARG A 121 -29.88 37.13 -0.69
C ARG A 121 -29.48 36.26 0.51
N THR A 122 -30.39 36.03 1.46
CA THR A 122 -30.12 35.16 2.61
C THR A 122 -30.10 33.68 2.20
N ARG A 123 -30.97 33.26 1.29
CA ARG A 123 -31.03 31.87 0.79
C ARG A 123 -29.73 31.44 0.09
N THR A 124 -29.07 32.32 -0.65
CA THR A 124 -27.77 32.02 -1.29
C THR A 124 -26.63 31.91 -0.28
N ARG A 125 -26.64 32.70 0.80
CA ARG A 125 -25.66 32.61 1.90
C ARG A 125 -25.81 31.32 2.69
N VAL A 126 -27.04 30.93 3.04
CA VAL A 126 -27.36 29.66 3.72
C VAL A 126 -26.97 28.47 2.84
N ASN A 127 -27.31 28.50 1.54
CA ASN A 127 -26.93 27.44 0.61
C ASN A 127 -25.39 27.32 0.47
N ARG A 128 -24.66 28.43 0.47
CA ARG A 128 -23.19 28.42 0.44
C ARG A 128 -22.59 27.83 1.71
N ALA A 129 -23.15 28.18 2.89
CA ALA A 129 -22.75 27.57 4.16
C ALA A 129 -23.02 26.06 4.17
N ASN A 130 -24.22 25.64 3.74
CA ASN A 130 -24.58 24.22 3.64
C ASN A 130 -23.67 23.46 2.66
N ALA A 131 -23.31 24.06 1.52
CA ALA A 131 -22.37 23.46 0.58
C ALA A 131 -20.97 23.30 1.20
N LYS A 132 -20.51 24.29 1.99
CA LYS A 132 -19.24 24.20 2.72
C LYS A 132 -19.29 23.07 3.76
N HIS A 133 -20.36 22.98 4.56
CA HIS A 133 -20.53 21.89 5.52
C HIS A 133 -20.56 20.52 4.86
N ARG A 134 -21.28 20.36 3.73
CA ARG A 134 -21.29 19.09 2.98
C ARG A 134 -19.91 18.67 2.50
N ARG A 135 -19.08 19.62 2.03
CA ARG A 135 -17.67 19.34 1.67
C ARG A 135 -16.85 18.92 2.88
N THR A 136 -16.99 19.63 4.01
CA THR A 136 -16.28 19.27 5.25
C THR A 136 -16.68 17.87 5.74
N ILE A 137 -17.96 17.51 5.67
CA ILE A 137 -18.43 16.17 6.02
C ILE A 137 -17.80 15.13 5.08
N ALA A 138 -17.79 15.36 3.77
CA ALA A 138 -17.15 14.46 2.80
C ALA A 138 -15.64 14.28 3.07
N ASP A 139 -14.92 15.37 3.33
CA ASP A 139 -13.50 15.32 3.67
C ASP A 139 -13.23 14.55 4.98
N LEU A 140 -14.10 14.72 5.98
CA LEU A 140 -14.02 13.99 7.25
C LEU A 140 -14.34 12.50 7.06
N THR A 141 -15.31 12.16 6.23
CA THR A 141 -15.61 10.75 5.91
C THR A 141 -14.43 10.07 5.20
N ASP A 142 -13.79 10.75 4.25
CA ASP A 142 -12.61 10.23 3.54
C ASP A 142 -11.42 10.03 4.51
N LYS A 143 -11.20 10.98 5.42
CA LYS A 143 -10.17 10.87 6.47
C LYS A 143 -10.45 9.71 7.42
N ASN A 144 -11.69 9.52 7.85
CA ASN A 144 -12.09 8.39 8.69
C ASN A 144 -11.89 7.06 7.96
N GLU A 145 -12.24 6.98 6.68
CA GLU A 145 -11.97 5.77 5.89
C GLU A 145 -10.46 5.47 5.80
N LEU A 146 -9.64 6.50 5.57
CA LEU A 146 -8.19 6.36 5.54
C LEU A 146 -7.63 5.90 6.90
N LEU A 147 -8.11 6.45 8.02
CA LEU A 147 -7.72 6.03 9.36
C LEU A 147 -8.11 4.57 9.62
N ASN A 148 -9.31 4.16 9.23
CA ASN A 148 -9.76 2.77 9.33
C ASN A 148 -8.87 1.82 8.52
N ARG A 149 -8.45 2.20 7.31
CA ARG A 149 -7.48 1.42 6.51
C ARG A 149 -6.13 1.31 7.22
N LYS A 150 -5.65 2.38 7.86
CA LYS A 150 -4.40 2.37 8.64
C LYS A 150 -4.52 1.46 9.86
N ILE A 151 -5.59 1.56 10.64
CA ILE A 151 -5.86 0.70 11.81
C ILE A 151 -5.84 -0.78 11.39
N ARG A 152 -6.56 -1.14 10.31
CA ARG A 152 -6.54 -2.52 9.77
C ARG A 152 -5.13 -2.99 9.41
N THR A 153 -4.32 -2.11 8.82
CA THR A 153 -2.95 -2.44 8.42
C THR A 153 -2.05 -2.66 9.63
N VAL A 154 -2.13 -1.78 10.63
CA VAL A 154 -1.38 -1.87 11.89
C VAL A 154 -1.80 -3.12 12.67
N SER A 155 -3.09 -3.38 12.81
CA SER A 155 -3.63 -4.59 13.46
C SER A 155 -3.11 -5.87 12.80
N LYS A 156 -3.13 -5.96 11.45
CA LYS A 156 -2.53 -7.10 10.73
C LYS A 156 -1.03 -7.25 10.99
N ARG A 157 -0.29 -6.14 11.10
CA ARG A 157 1.14 -6.15 11.41
C ARG A 157 1.38 -6.65 12.85
N TYR A 158 0.58 -6.17 13.79
CA TYR A 158 0.62 -6.60 15.19
C TYR A 158 0.31 -8.10 15.33
N GLN A 159 -0.72 -8.60 14.65
CA GLN A 159 -1.05 -10.03 14.63
C GLN A 159 0.10 -10.90 14.09
N ARG A 160 0.82 -10.43 13.06
CA ARG A 160 2.00 -11.14 12.54
C ARG A 160 3.15 -11.17 13.54
N LEU A 161 3.32 -10.13 14.35
CA LEU A 161 4.33 -10.09 15.41
C LEU A 161 3.96 -11.06 16.53
N ILE A 162 2.71 -11.05 17.00
CA ILE A 162 2.21 -12.03 17.97
C ILE A 162 2.42 -13.46 17.47
N ASN A 163 2.09 -13.74 16.21
CA ASN A 163 2.28 -15.09 15.64
C ASN A 163 3.76 -15.49 15.55
N ARG A 164 4.67 -14.53 15.34
CA ARG A 164 6.12 -14.78 15.39
C ARG A 164 6.58 -15.06 16.81
N GLU A 165 6.13 -14.28 17.79
CA GLU A 165 6.45 -14.47 19.21
C GLU A 165 5.95 -15.83 19.72
N LYS A 166 4.71 -16.21 19.37
CA LYS A 166 4.17 -17.54 19.70
C LYS A 166 5.03 -18.65 19.10
N LYS A 167 5.47 -18.50 17.85
CA LYS A 167 6.36 -19.48 17.19
C LYS A 167 7.75 -19.54 17.85
N THR A 168 8.30 -18.42 18.32
CA THR A 168 9.57 -18.43 19.06
C THR A 168 9.41 -19.02 20.46
N GLN A 169 8.29 -18.75 21.14
CA GLN A 169 8.02 -19.33 22.46
C GLN A 169 7.78 -20.84 22.40
N THR A 170 7.14 -21.37 21.36
CA THR A 170 7.02 -22.82 21.18
C THR A 170 8.36 -23.50 20.94
N ILE A 171 9.30 -22.85 20.24
CA ILE A 171 10.68 -23.34 20.08
C ILE A 171 11.41 -23.37 21.44
N ILE A 172 11.17 -22.39 22.31
CA ILE A 172 11.82 -22.30 23.62
C ILE A 172 11.22 -23.30 24.62
N ARG A 173 9.90 -23.51 24.61
CA ARG A 173 9.21 -24.39 25.58
C ARG A 173 9.38 -25.89 25.30
N ASN A 174 9.63 -26.28 24.05
CA ASN A 174 9.94 -27.66 23.68
C ASN A 174 11.36 -27.72 23.09
N PRO A 175 12.41 -27.76 23.93
CA PRO A 175 13.80 -27.80 23.47
C PRO A 175 14.25 -29.20 22.99
N THR A 176 13.34 -30.12 22.72
CA THR A 176 13.69 -31.43 22.18
C THR A 176 13.62 -31.43 20.65
N THR A 177 14.79 -31.66 20.04
CA THR A 177 15.04 -32.10 18.65
C THR A 177 14.94 -31.10 17.46
N SER A 178 15.30 -29.82 17.60
CA SER A 178 15.55 -29.00 16.39
C SER A 178 16.70 -27.99 16.45
N SER A 179 17.66 -28.20 17.35
CA SER A 179 18.97 -27.54 17.30
C SER A 179 20.03 -28.54 16.81
N SER A 180 20.08 -28.77 15.50
CA SER A 180 21.27 -29.30 14.85
C SER A 180 21.94 -28.21 14.01
N SER A 181 23.15 -27.87 14.45
CA SER A 181 24.29 -27.31 13.74
C SER A 181 24.10 -26.08 12.83
N ARG A 182 24.42 -24.91 13.37
CA ARG A 182 25.29 -23.96 12.66
C ARG A 182 26.67 -24.11 13.28
N ASN A 183 27.69 -24.32 12.44
CA ASN A 183 29.13 -24.38 12.76
C ASN A 183 29.73 -25.78 12.92
N SER A 184 29.44 -26.69 12.00
CA SER A 184 30.35 -27.80 11.69
C SER A 184 30.57 -27.87 10.18
N PRO A 185 31.81 -27.98 9.68
CA PRO A 185 32.08 -28.27 8.28
C PRO A 185 31.80 -29.76 8.05
N SER A 186 30.52 -30.13 8.03
CA SER A 186 30.07 -31.50 7.79
C SER A 186 29.73 -31.67 6.32
N THR A 187 30.64 -32.34 5.61
CA THR A 187 30.40 -33.32 4.56
C THR A 187 28.93 -33.52 4.14
N SER A 188 28.60 -33.04 2.93
CA SER A 188 27.64 -33.64 2.00
C SER A 188 26.34 -34.24 2.56
N THR A 189 25.51 -33.44 3.24
CA THR A 189 24.08 -33.79 3.38
C THR A 189 23.26 -32.74 2.65
N SER A 190 22.84 -33.09 1.43
CA SER A 190 22.11 -32.23 0.49
C SER A 190 20.75 -31.82 1.07
N ILE A 191 20.69 -30.69 1.78
CA ILE A 191 19.41 -30.02 2.01
C ILE A 191 18.85 -29.72 0.63
N ALA A 192 17.67 -30.25 0.30
CA ALA A 192 17.03 -30.08 -1.00
C ALA A 192 16.72 -28.59 -1.25
N LEU A 193 17.68 -27.89 -1.84
CA LEU A 193 17.53 -26.51 -2.27
C LEU A 193 16.69 -26.53 -3.53
N THR A 194 15.72 -25.63 -3.62
CA THR A 194 15.01 -25.37 -4.88
C THR A 194 16.03 -25.02 -5.98
N PRO A 195 15.80 -25.34 -7.26
CA PRO A 195 16.74 -25.09 -8.35
C PRO A 195 17.29 -23.67 -8.36
N ARG A 196 16.40 -22.69 -8.12
CA ARG A 196 16.77 -21.27 -8.05
C ARG A 196 17.75 -20.93 -6.95
N LYS A 197 17.61 -21.53 -5.76
CA LYS A 197 18.55 -21.31 -4.65
C LYS A 197 19.89 -21.97 -4.94
N ARG A 198 19.88 -23.17 -5.52
CA ARG A 198 21.07 -23.88 -5.97
C ARG A 198 21.85 -23.06 -7.00
N THR A 199 21.17 -22.51 -8.01
CA THR A 199 21.77 -21.61 -9.00
C THR A 199 22.43 -20.38 -8.36
N ILE A 200 21.76 -19.77 -7.37
CA ILE A 200 22.32 -18.61 -6.66
C ILE A 200 23.54 -19.01 -5.83
N GLN A 201 23.54 -20.20 -5.25
CA GLN A 201 24.65 -20.72 -4.47
C GLN A 201 25.85 -21.01 -5.38
N GLU A 202 25.67 -21.71 -6.50
CA GLU A 202 26.72 -21.98 -7.49
C GLU A 202 27.35 -20.67 -7.99
N ILE A 203 26.54 -19.66 -8.31
CA ILE A 203 27.05 -18.34 -8.71
C ILE A 203 27.92 -17.70 -7.61
N ARG A 204 27.55 -17.89 -6.34
CA ARG A 204 28.31 -17.34 -5.20
C ARG A 204 29.57 -18.14 -4.89
N GLU A 205 29.54 -19.46 -5.09
CA GLU A 205 30.70 -20.35 -4.95
C GLU A 205 31.80 -19.94 -5.96
N GLU A 206 31.39 -19.50 -7.16
CA GLU A 206 32.27 -18.89 -8.17
C GLU A 206 32.70 -17.44 -7.84
N GLY A 207 32.40 -16.93 -6.65
CA GLY A 207 32.76 -15.58 -6.22
C GLY A 207 31.98 -14.46 -6.92
N LEU A 208 30.96 -14.79 -7.72
CA LEU A 208 30.16 -13.81 -8.44
C LEU A 208 28.92 -13.42 -7.63
N THR A 209 28.54 -12.14 -7.72
CA THR A 209 27.25 -11.70 -7.18
C THR A 209 26.16 -11.96 -8.22
N PRO A 210 25.00 -12.53 -7.84
CA PRO A 210 23.91 -12.85 -8.79
C PRO A 210 23.43 -11.67 -9.64
N HIS A 211 23.60 -10.43 -9.19
CA HIS A 211 23.20 -9.26 -9.97
C HIS A 211 24.19 -8.86 -11.07
N LYS A 212 25.43 -9.33 -11.01
CA LYS A 212 26.48 -9.03 -12.00
C LYS A 212 26.53 -10.05 -13.14
N VAL A 213 25.96 -11.23 -12.96
CA VAL A 213 25.95 -12.29 -13.99
C VAL A 213 24.92 -11.94 -15.07
N PRO A 214 25.27 -12.02 -16.37
CA PRO A 214 24.30 -11.87 -17.46
C PRO A 214 23.09 -12.80 -17.31
N LYS A 215 21.88 -12.29 -17.55
CA LYS A 215 20.63 -13.07 -17.40
C LYS A 215 20.62 -14.38 -18.19
N LYS A 216 21.16 -14.37 -19.41
CA LYS A 216 21.25 -15.57 -20.26
C LYS A 216 22.03 -16.70 -19.57
N ILE A 217 23.07 -16.39 -18.81
CA ILE A 217 23.88 -17.38 -18.09
C ILE A 217 23.10 -17.90 -16.88
N GLN A 218 22.43 -17.00 -16.15
CA GLN A 218 21.59 -17.40 -15.01
C GLN A 218 20.45 -18.32 -15.44
N GLU A 219 19.81 -18.02 -16.56
CA GLU A 219 18.72 -18.84 -17.12
C GLU A 219 19.22 -20.20 -17.55
N LYS A 220 20.38 -20.29 -18.23
CA LYS A 220 21.00 -21.56 -18.59
C LYS A 220 21.36 -22.41 -17.36
N LEU A 221 21.95 -21.80 -16.34
CA LEU A 221 22.34 -22.49 -15.11
C LEU A 221 21.10 -22.94 -14.32
N LEU A 222 20.06 -22.11 -14.25
CA LEU A 222 18.78 -22.48 -13.67
C LEU A 222 18.14 -23.66 -14.40
N PHE A 223 18.15 -23.62 -15.73
CA PHE A 223 17.59 -24.68 -16.56
C PHE A 223 18.35 -26.00 -16.38
N ALA A 224 19.69 -25.96 -16.31
CA ALA A 224 20.51 -27.12 -16.00
C ALA A 224 20.16 -27.72 -14.62
N ASN A 225 19.97 -26.88 -13.60
CA ASN A 225 19.59 -27.34 -12.27
C ASN A 225 18.18 -27.94 -12.20
N VAL A 226 17.24 -27.42 -12.99
CA VAL A 226 15.90 -28.03 -13.14
C VAL A 226 16.01 -29.40 -13.79
N ILE A 227 16.74 -29.53 -14.90
CA ILE A 227 16.92 -30.80 -15.60
C ILE A 227 17.55 -31.84 -14.68
N THR A 228 18.61 -31.48 -13.96
CA THR A 228 19.28 -32.43 -13.05
C THR A 228 18.37 -32.90 -11.92
N GLU A 229 17.51 -32.03 -11.38
CA GLU A 229 16.50 -32.42 -10.40
C GLU A 229 15.43 -33.34 -11.00
N GLU A 230 14.93 -33.03 -12.21
CA GLU A 230 13.96 -33.88 -12.90
C GLU A 230 14.51 -35.26 -13.24
N ILE A 231 15.76 -35.34 -13.72
CA ILE A 231 16.46 -36.61 -13.96
C ILE A 231 16.57 -37.39 -12.65
N GLY A 232 17.01 -36.73 -11.57
CA GLY A 232 17.13 -37.37 -10.26
C GLY A 232 15.79 -37.87 -9.71
N ALA A 233 14.71 -37.11 -9.89
CA ALA A 233 13.37 -37.52 -9.50
C ALA A 233 12.85 -38.69 -10.37
N ALA A 234 13.07 -38.63 -11.67
CA ALA A 234 12.68 -39.68 -12.61
C ALA A 234 13.42 -41.00 -12.32
N TRP A 235 14.72 -40.93 -12.03
CA TRP A 235 15.52 -42.08 -11.60
C TRP A 235 14.98 -42.72 -10.32
N LYS A 236 14.63 -41.91 -9.30
CA LYS A 236 14.05 -42.42 -8.06
C LYS A 236 12.68 -43.08 -8.25
N SER A 237 11.94 -42.67 -9.28
CA SER A 237 10.56 -43.15 -9.50
C SER A 237 10.46 -44.56 -10.08
N ASN A 238 11.56 -45.19 -10.55
CA ASN A 238 11.71 -46.57 -11.08
C ASN A 238 10.61 -47.14 -12.03
N GLY A 239 9.59 -46.38 -12.39
CA GLY A 239 8.44 -46.82 -13.18
C GLY A 239 8.47 -46.33 -14.63
N LEU A 240 7.47 -46.76 -15.41
CA LEU A 240 7.27 -46.35 -16.81
C LEU A 240 7.20 -44.82 -16.96
N LYS A 241 6.62 -44.13 -15.96
CA LYS A 241 6.54 -42.66 -15.93
C LYS A 241 7.93 -42.00 -15.87
N GLY A 242 8.84 -42.52 -15.04
CA GLY A 242 10.22 -42.03 -14.96
C GLY A 242 10.99 -42.24 -16.27
N LYS A 243 10.86 -43.43 -16.88
CA LYS A 243 11.47 -43.73 -18.20
C LYS A 243 10.95 -42.80 -19.29
N HIS A 244 9.65 -42.48 -19.28
CA HIS A 244 9.05 -41.55 -20.25
C HIS A 244 9.56 -40.12 -20.06
N VAL A 245 9.69 -39.65 -18.83
CA VAL A 245 10.27 -38.34 -18.49
C VAL A 245 11.72 -38.25 -19.00
N LEU A 246 12.55 -39.27 -18.73
CA LEU A 246 13.93 -39.30 -19.22
C LEU A 246 14.01 -39.29 -20.74
N LYS A 247 13.17 -40.06 -21.43
CA LYS A 247 13.12 -40.08 -22.90
C LYS A 247 12.77 -38.70 -23.48
N LYS A 248 11.83 -37.97 -22.85
CA LYS A 248 11.46 -36.61 -23.25
C LYS A 248 12.62 -35.63 -23.08
N ILE A 249 13.30 -35.67 -21.93
CA ILE A 249 14.47 -34.83 -21.66
C ILE A 249 15.57 -35.09 -22.70
N VAL A 250 15.88 -36.37 -23.00
CA VAL A 250 16.89 -36.74 -24.02
C VAL A 250 16.50 -36.24 -25.42
N ASN A 251 15.22 -36.27 -25.76
CA ASN A 251 14.71 -35.77 -27.04
C ASN A 251 14.61 -34.24 -27.11
N GLY A 252 14.95 -33.51 -26.04
CA GLY A 252 14.81 -32.05 -25.98
C GLY A 252 13.37 -31.57 -25.81
N GLU A 253 12.43 -32.47 -25.50
CA GLU A 253 11.06 -32.12 -25.17
C GLU A 253 11.00 -31.62 -23.72
N ILE A 254 11.08 -30.30 -23.55
CA ILE A 254 10.97 -29.65 -22.24
C ILE A 254 9.58 -29.95 -21.67
N ILE A 255 9.54 -30.57 -20.50
CA ILE A 255 8.30 -30.82 -19.75
C ILE A 255 7.74 -29.45 -19.35
N LYS A 256 6.58 -29.10 -19.92
CA LYS A 256 5.82 -27.88 -19.57
C LYS A 256 5.15 -28.03 -18.21
#